data_AF-A0A0U5FFH2-F1
#
_entry.id   AF-A0A0U5FFH2-F1
#
_cell.length_a   1.000
_cell.length_b   1.000
_cell.length_c   1.000
_cell.angle_alpha   90.00
_cell.angle_beta   90.00
_cell.angle_gamma   90.00
#
_symmetry.space_group_name_H-M   'P 1'
#
loop_
_entity.id
_entity.type
_entity.pdbx_description
1 polymer ?
#
loop_
_entity_poly.entity_id
_entity_poly.type
_entity_poly.pdbx_seq_one_letter_code
_entity_poly.pdbx_strand_id
1 'polypeptide(L)'
;MKKPLSMLRALTCAMAVLVAGQAAAQTVTITPTQTYQTVRGFGGMNGAGWINDLTPAQVDLAYGSGTGQIGLSILRMRIDPSSSGWATQVPTATRVHALGGLVFATPWTPPAYMKSNNSLVNGGKLLTNYYGAYTQHLLDFANYMSGKGAPLYAISLQNEPDWHPDYESADWSGSDFVNYLAGGTSGAATG
;
A
#
# COMPACT_ATOMS: atom_id res chain seq x y z
N MET A 1 -53.93 33.96 -73.40
CA MET A 1 -54.39 32.56 -73.20
C MET A 1 -53.88 32.06 -71.85
N LYS A 2 -54.77 31.38 -71.10
CA LYS A 2 -54.54 30.56 -69.89
C LYS A 2 -54.28 31.28 -68.53
N LYS A 3 -55.34 31.39 -67.72
CA LYS A 3 -55.33 31.12 -66.25
C LYS A 3 -54.91 29.64 -66.03
N PRO A 4 -54.45 29.14 -64.84
CA PRO A 4 -55.00 29.51 -63.53
C PRO A 4 -54.13 29.32 -62.24
N LEU A 5 -54.77 29.68 -61.13
CA LEU A 5 -54.85 28.97 -59.83
C LEU A 5 -53.65 28.83 -58.89
N SER A 6 -54.00 29.21 -57.64
CA SER A 6 -53.84 28.41 -56.42
C SER A 6 -52.54 28.59 -55.63
N MET A 7 -52.56 29.68 -54.88
CA MET A 7 -51.90 29.86 -53.59
C MET A 7 -52.41 28.81 -52.60
N LEU A 8 -51.66 27.73 -52.39
CA LEU A 8 -51.72 26.95 -51.15
C LEU A 8 -50.46 26.08 -51.02
N ARG A 9 -49.50 26.51 -50.21
CA ARG A 9 -48.61 25.59 -49.50
C ARG A 9 -48.52 26.04 -48.06
N ALA A 10 -49.20 25.26 -47.23
CA ALA A 10 -49.20 25.34 -45.79
C ALA A 10 -47.76 25.36 -45.27
N LEU A 11 -47.45 26.37 -44.46
CA LEU A 11 -46.22 26.44 -43.70
C LEU A 11 -46.38 25.52 -42.48
N THR A 12 -46.23 24.21 -42.67
CA THR A 12 -46.01 23.29 -41.55
C THR A 12 -44.56 23.45 -41.10
N CYS A 13 -44.31 24.47 -40.28
CA CYS A 13 -43.12 24.52 -39.44
C CYS A 13 -43.34 23.47 -38.34
N ALA A 14 -42.96 22.22 -38.61
CA ALA A 14 -42.89 21.21 -37.58
C ALA A 14 -41.80 21.65 -36.59
N MET A 15 -42.21 22.23 -35.46
CA MET A 15 -41.37 22.37 -34.29
C MET A 15 -40.88 20.98 -33.91
N ALA A 16 -39.64 20.66 -34.30
CA ALA A 16 -38.86 19.68 -33.57
C ALA A 16 -38.63 20.29 -32.19
N VAL A 17 -39.52 20.01 -31.25
CA VAL A 17 -39.29 20.27 -29.83
C VAL A 17 -38.07 19.42 -29.46
N LEU A 18 -36.90 20.06 -29.37
CA LEU A 18 -35.79 19.47 -28.63
C LEU A 18 -36.29 19.31 -27.19
N VAL A 19 -36.69 18.09 -26.84
CA VAL A 19 -36.79 17.70 -25.43
C VAL A 19 -35.34 17.59 -24.94
N ALA A 20 -34.78 18.71 -24.49
CA ALA A 20 -33.59 18.67 -23.67
C ALA A 20 -33.99 17.93 -22.39
N GLY A 21 -33.53 16.68 -22.24
CA GLY A 21 -33.73 15.93 -21.00
C GLY A 21 -33.17 16.75 -19.85
N GLN A 22 -34.03 17.13 -18.90
CA GLN A 22 -33.58 17.80 -17.68
C GLN A 22 -32.68 16.82 -16.94
N ALA A 23 -31.38 17.11 -16.88
CA ALA A 23 -30.49 16.41 -15.97
C ALA A 23 -30.92 16.79 -14.54
N ALA A 24 -31.58 15.86 -13.84
CA ALA A 24 -31.90 16.03 -12.44
C ALA A 24 -30.59 15.96 -11.63
N ALA A 25 -30.17 17.09 -11.05
CA ALA A 25 -29.00 17.12 -10.19
C ALA A 25 -29.29 16.36 -8.88
N GLN A 26 -28.42 15.42 -8.52
CA GLN A 26 -28.50 14.73 -7.23
C GLN A 26 -27.95 15.63 -6.11
N THR A 27 -28.53 15.53 -4.91
CA THR A 27 -28.08 16.28 -3.73
C THR A 27 -27.05 15.48 -2.95
N VAL A 28 -25.91 16.11 -2.62
CA VAL A 28 -24.89 15.55 -1.70
C VAL A 28 -24.97 16.33 -0.39
N THR A 29 -25.22 15.63 0.72
CA THR A 29 -25.28 16.22 2.06
C THR A 29 -24.01 15.90 2.83
N ILE A 30 -23.34 16.92 3.37
CA ILE A 30 -22.14 16.79 4.22
C ILE A 30 -22.48 17.33 5.60
N THR A 31 -22.27 16.53 6.64
CA THR A 31 -22.53 16.90 8.05
C THR A 31 -21.21 16.98 8.81
N PRO A 32 -20.61 18.18 9.01
CA PRO A 32 -19.27 18.33 9.59
C PRO A 32 -19.12 17.82 11.03
N THR A 33 -20.22 17.69 11.76
CA THR A 33 -20.25 17.16 13.14
C THR A 33 -20.27 15.64 13.19
N GLN A 34 -20.57 14.96 12.07
CA GLN A 34 -20.50 13.51 11.98
C GLN A 34 -19.08 13.08 11.63
N THR A 35 -18.37 12.55 12.61
CA THR A 35 -17.01 12.03 12.43
C THR A 35 -17.02 10.53 12.14
N TYR A 36 -15.99 10.06 11.43
CA TYR A 36 -15.72 8.64 11.19
C TYR A 36 -14.28 8.31 11.61
N GLN A 37 -13.53 7.56 10.80
CA GLN A 37 -12.14 7.23 11.07
C GLN A 37 -11.21 8.45 10.98
N THR A 38 -10.14 8.42 11.77
CA THR A 38 -9.00 9.31 11.55
C THR A 38 -8.22 8.86 10.32
N VAL A 39 -7.97 9.76 9.38
CA VAL A 39 -7.11 9.47 8.23
C VAL A 39 -5.66 9.56 8.68
N ARG A 40 -4.96 8.41 8.70
CA ARG A 40 -3.54 8.38 9.04
C ARG A 40 -2.66 8.98 7.95
N GLY A 41 -2.97 8.71 6.68
CA GLY A 41 -2.19 9.16 5.55
C GLY A 41 -2.45 8.37 4.28
N PHE A 42 -1.72 8.74 3.22
CA PHE A 42 -1.71 8.07 1.93
C PHE A 42 -0.26 7.76 1.55
N GLY A 43 -0.04 6.69 0.79
CA GLY A 43 1.31 6.17 0.62
C GLY A 43 1.52 5.28 -0.58
N GLY A 44 2.75 4.79 -0.68
CA GLY A 44 3.19 3.89 -1.75
C GLY A 44 4.38 3.01 -1.33
N MET A 45 4.69 2.05 -2.18
CA MET A 45 5.83 1.14 -2.01
C MET A 45 7.10 1.75 -2.62
N ASN A 46 8.22 1.70 -1.91
CA ASN A 46 9.54 1.77 -2.54
C ASN A 46 10.05 0.35 -2.79
N GLY A 47 10.23 0.00 -4.06
CA GLY A 47 10.57 -1.37 -4.49
C GLY A 47 12.06 -1.66 -4.59
N ALA A 48 12.91 -0.88 -3.92
CA ALA A 48 14.37 -1.03 -3.98
C ALA A 48 14.79 -2.47 -3.62
N GLY A 49 15.59 -3.09 -4.48
CA GLY A 49 15.98 -4.50 -4.42
C GLY A 49 15.26 -5.40 -5.43
N TRP A 50 14.10 -4.97 -5.93
CA TRP A 50 13.42 -5.58 -7.09
C TRP A 50 13.37 -4.65 -8.30
N ILE A 51 13.25 -3.35 -8.03
CA ILE A 51 13.39 -2.26 -9.01
C ILE A 51 14.43 -1.25 -8.51
N ASN A 52 14.75 -0.27 -9.35
CA ASN A 52 15.61 0.84 -8.95
C ASN A 52 15.00 1.59 -7.75
N ASP A 53 15.86 1.98 -6.81
CA ASP A 53 15.46 2.86 -5.71
C ASP A 53 15.02 4.23 -6.25
N LEU A 54 14.17 4.92 -5.49
CA LEU A 54 13.81 6.30 -5.79
C LEU A 54 15.04 7.19 -5.63
N THR A 55 15.24 8.07 -6.61
CA THR A 55 16.20 9.16 -6.46
C THR A 55 15.73 10.16 -5.41
N PRO A 56 16.62 10.96 -4.79
CA PRO A 56 16.21 12.00 -3.83
C PRO A 56 15.13 12.95 -4.37
N ALA A 57 15.22 13.35 -5.64
CA ALA A 57 14.23 14.21 -6.29
C ALA A 57 12.86 13.53 -6.45
N GLN A 58 12.83 12.22 -6.72
CA GLN A 58 11.57 11.46 -6.78
C GLN A 58 10.95 11.29 -5.38
N VAL A 59 11.77 11.10 -4.34
CA VAL A 59 11.27 11.11 -2.96
C VAL A 59 10.68 12.47 -2.60
N ASP A 60 11.36 13.57 -2.95
CA ASP A 60 10.83 14.92 -2.69
C ASP A 60 9.54 15.18 -3.46
N LEU A 61 9.47 14.76 -4.73
CA LEU A 61 8.24 14.86 -5.51
C LEU A 61 7.09 14.07 -4.88
N ALA A 62 7.36 12.87 -4.37
CA ALA A 62 6.35 11.99 -3.82
C ALA A 62 5.89 12.40 -2.41
N TYR A 63 6.81 12.76 -1.52
CA TYR A 63 6.55 12.96 -0.09
C TYR A 63 6.61 14.41 0.38
N GLY A 64 7.08 15.33 -0.47
CA GLY A 64 6.98 16.76 -0.17
C GLY A 64 5.54 17.26 -0.26
N SER A 65 5.24 18.36 0.45
CA SER A 65 3.91 18.96 0.54
C SER A 65 3.80 20.33 -0.13
N GLY A 66 4.81 20.71 -0.91
CA GLY A 66 4.84 21.95 -1.70
C GLY A 66 4.04 21.84 -3.00
N THR A 67 3.89 22.98 -3.69
CA THR A 67 3.22 23.04 -4.99
C THR A 67 3.89 22.10 -6.01
N GLY A 68 3.08 21.25 -6.66
CA GLY A 68 3.55 20.29 -7.65
C GLY A 68 4.09 18.97 -7.07
N GLN A 69 4.09 18.81 -5.75
CA GLN A 69 4.42 17.55 -5.07
C GLN A 69 3.15 16.77 -4.72
N ILE A 70 3.28 15.45 -4.54
CA ILE A 70 2.14 14.54 -4.36
C ILE A 70 1.60 14.58 -2.92
N GLY A 71 2.46 14.80 -1.91
CA GLY A 71 2.05 14.86 -0.51
C GLY A 71 1.76 13.50 0.13
N LEU A 72 2.44 12.43 -0.31
CA LEU A 72 2.39 11.14 0.39
C LEU A 72 2.97 11.28 1.80
N SER A 73 2.43 10.51 2.74
CA SER A 73 2.82 10.53 4.15
C SER A 73 3.11 9.15 4.74
N ILE A 74 3.01 8.08 3.94
CA ILE A 74 3.30 6.71 4.35
C ILE A 74 4.18 6.02 3.28
N LEU A 75 5.34 5.53 3.69
CA LEU A 75 6.20 4.67 2.88
C LEU A 75 6.02 3.21 3.31
N ARG A 76 5.76 2.34 2.34
CA ARG A 76 5.89 0.89 2.49
C ARG A 76 7.23 0.42 1.92
N MET A 77 7.89 -0.52 2.60
CA MET A 77 9.12 -1.16 2.11
C MET A 77 9.18 -2.65 2.44
N ARG A 78 10.10 -3.35 1.76
CA ARG A 78 10.34 -4.79 1.94
C ARG A 78 11.35 -5.07 3.05
N ILE A 79 11.07 -6.10 3.85
CA ILE A 79 12.05 -6.77 4.69
C ILE A 79 12.66 -7.90 3.89
N ASP A 80 13.96 -7.80 3.59
CA ASP A 80 14.70 -8.86 2.92
C ASP A 80 14.95 -10.02 3.90
N PRO A 81 14.74 -11.29 3.49
CA PRO A 81 15.01 -12.45 4.34
C PRO A 81 16.50 -12.56 4.73
N SER A 82 17.41 -11.91 3.99
CA SER A 82 18.82 -11.75 4.37
C SER A 82 19.10 -10.34 4.90
N SER A 83 19.74 -10.25 6.07
CA SER A 83 20.14 -8.96 6.65
C SER A 83 21.15 -8.18 5.82
N SER A 84 21.87 -8.86 4.92
CA SER A 84 22.74 -8.20 3.93
C SER A 84 21.97 -7.29 2.97
N GLY A 85 20.67 -7.54 2.75
CA GLY A 85 19.81 -6.75 1.86
C GLY A 85 19.18 -5.52 2.50
N TRP A 86 19.23 -5.37 3.83
CA TRP A 86 18.50 -4.32 4.55
C TRP A 86 18.99 -2.90 4.23
N ALA A 87 20.29 -2.75 3.95
CA ALA A 87 20.89 -1.46 3.61
C ALA A 87 20.24 -0.79 2.39
N THR A 88 19.67 -1.58 1.48
CA THR A 88 18.98 -1.12 0.27
C THR A 88 17.78 -0.23 0.58
N GLN A 89 17.14 -0.37 1.75
CA GLN A 89 15.96 0.42 2.11
C GLN A 89 16.30 1.78 2.75
N VAL A 90 17.54 1.95 3.22
CA VAL A 90 17.94 3.08 4.08
C VAL A 90 17.83 4.45 3.41
N PRO A 91 18.32 4.66 2.17
CA PRO A 91 18.35 6.00 1.59
C PRO A 91 16.96 6.64 1.46
N THR A 92 16.01 5.91 0.86
CA THR A 92 14.64 6.40 0.71
C THR A 92 13.91 6.50 2.05
N ALA A 93 14.03 5.50 2.93
CA ALA A 93 13.32 5.51 4.22
C ALA A 93 13.74 6.67 5.12
N THR A 94 15.05 6.95 5.21
CA THR A 94 15.57 8.07 6.01
C THR A 94 15.12 9.42 5.46
N ARG A 95 15.11 9.59 4.13
CA ARG A 95 14.63 10.83 3.51
C ARG A 95 13.12 11.03 3.70
N VAL A 96 12.32 9.99 3.54
CA VAL A 96 10.87 10.05 3.81
C VAL A 96 10.62 10.40 5.27
N HIS A 97 11.34 9.78 6.19
CA HIS A 97 11.21 10.09 7.62
C HIS A 97 11.55 11.55 7.92
N ALA A 98 12.63 12.08 7.32
CA ALA A 98 13.02 13.49 7.47
C ALA A 98 11.98 14.48 6.92
N LEU A 99 11.14 14.05 5.95
CA LEU A 99 10.00 14.82 5.44
C LEU A 99 8.72 14.66 6.30
N GLY A 100 8.80 13.94 7.43
CA GLY A 100 7.67 13.70 8.32
C GLY A 100 6.81 12.48 7.93
N GLY A 101 7.25 11.69 6.95
CA GLY A 101 6.56 10.48 6.53
C GLY A 101 6.72 9.32 7.51
N LEU A 102 5.71 8.47 7.59
CA LEU A 102 5.73 7.24 8.37
C LEU A 102 6.33 6.10 7.54
N VAL A 103 7.09 5.22 8.18
CA VAL A 103 7.71 4.07 7.52
C VAL A 103 7.08 2.77 8.02
N PHE A 104 6.64 1.93 7.10
CA PHE A 104 6.04 0.63 7.35
C PHE A 104 6.78 -0.45 6.56
N ALA A 105 7.08 -1.59 7.20
CA ALA A 105 7.82 -2.68 6.58
C ALA A 105 7.00 -3.97 6.50
N THR A 106 7.11 -4.69 5.38
CA THR A 106 6.47 -6.01 5.19
C THR A 106 7.51 -7.06 4.79
N PRO A 107 7.56 -8.23 5.46
CA PRO A 107 8.26 -9.40 4.97
C PRO A 107 7.39 -10.17 3.98
N TRP A 108 7.97 -10.60 2.85
CA TRP A 108 7.29 -11.52 1.93
C TRP A 108 7.52 -12.97 2.32
N THR A 109 8.65 -13.27 2.94
CA THR A 109 9.00 -14.63 3.34
C THR A 109 9.97 -14.61 4.51
N PRO A 110 9.87 -15.54 5.48
CA PRO A 110 10.95 -15.82 6.42
C PRO A 110 12.21 -16.31 5.70
N PRO A 111 13.39 -16.26 6.36
CA PRO A 111 14.57 -16.98 5.89
C PRO A 111 14.22 -18.45 5.56
N ALA A 112 14.71 -18.96 4.42
CA ALA A 112 14.30 -20.25 3.87
C ALA A 112 14.36 -21.40 4.89
N TYR A 113 15.44 -21.46 5.68
CA TYR A 113 15.66 -22.50 6.69
C TYR A 113 14.62 -22.54 7.82
N MET A 114 13.84 -21.47 7.97
CA MET A 114 12.74 -21.41 8.95
C MET A 114 11.44 -22.04 8.42
N LYS A 115 11.38 -22.39 7.13
CA LYS A 115 10.15 -22.78 6.44
C LYS A 115 10.08 -24.28 6.18
N SER A 116 8.85 -24.80 6.13
CA SER A 116 8.57 -26.23 5.89
C SER A 116 9.09 -26.76 4.55
N ASN A 117 9.26 -25.90 3.55
CA ASN A 117 9.76 -26.24 2.22
C ASN A 117 11.24 -25.86 2.02
N ASN A 118 11.90 -25.29 3.03
CA ASN A 118 13.27 -24.78 2.96
C ASN A 118 13.55 -23.93 1.69
N SER A 119 12.58 -23.11 1.27
CA SER A 119 12.62 -22.30 0.05
C SER A 119 12.11 -20.90 0.36
N LEU A 120 12.57 -19.87 -0.35
CA LEU A 120 12.03 -18.51 -0.24
C LEU A 120 10.69 -18.34 -0.98
N VAL A 121 10.43 -19.18 -1.98
CA VAL A 121 9.31 -19.05 -2.92
C VAL A 121 8.36 -20.25 -2.85
N ASN A 122 7.23 -20.20 -3.57
CA ASN A 122 6.21 -21.24 -3.64
C ASN A 122 5.59 -21.55 -2.27
N GLY A 123 5.27 -20.51 -1.50
CA GLY A 123 4.64 -20.63 -0.18
C GLY A 123 5.54 -21.33 0.83
N GLY A 124 4.99 -22.28 1.56
CA GLY A 124 5.64 -22.95 2.69
C GLY A 124 5.38 -22.21 3.99
N LYS A 125 5.14 -22.98 5.06
CA LYS A 125 4.79 -22.42 6.37
C LYS A 125 6.03 -22.11 7.19
N LEU A 126 5.98 -21.03 7.95
CA LEU A 126 6.92 -20.83 9.07
C LEU A 126 6.74 -22.00 10.06
N LEU A 127 7.81 -22.75 10.32
CA LEU A 127 7.75 -23.83 11.30
C LEU A 127 7.64 -23.24 12.71
N THR A 128 6.80 -23.86 13.54
CA THR A 128 6.48 -23.35 14.88
C THR A 128 7.69 -23.22 15.81
N ASN A 129 8.69 -24.09 15.65
CA ASN A 129 9.95 -24.01 16.39
C ASN A 129 10.80 -22.78 16.03
N TYR A 130 10.51 -22.10 14.92
CA TYR A 130 11.18 -20.87 14.51
C TYR A 130 10.39 -19.59 14.79
N TYR A 131 9.24 -19.64 15.49
CA TYR A 131 8.46 -18.43 15.79
C TYR A 131 9.27 -17.37 16.54
N GLY A 132 10.05 -17.77 17.56
CA GLY A 132 10.94 -16.86 18.29
C GLY A 132 12.06 -16.29 17.41
N ALA A 133 12.70 -17.14 16.60
CA ALA A 133 13.75 -16.71 15.68
C ALA A 133 13.24 -15.75 14.59
N TYR A 134 12.02 -15.98 14.09
CA TYR A 134 11.39 -15.08 13.12
C TYR A 134 11.00 -13.75 13.78
N THR A 135 10.50 -13.77 15.02
CA THR A 135 10.26 -12.54 15.79
C THR A 135 11.54 -11.74 15.94
N GLN A 136 12.65 -12.39 16.31
CA GLN A 136 13.94 -11.74 16.42
C GLN A 136 14.41 -11.16 15.09
N HIS A 137 14.25 -11.88 13.98
CA HIS A 137 14.56 -11.37 12.64
C HIS A 137 13.81 -10.06 12.30
N LEU A 138 12.51 -10.01 12.61
CA LEU A 138 11.70 -8.80 12.40
C LEU A 138 12.13 -7.64 13.30
N LEU A 139 12.43 -7.93 14.57
CA LEU A 139 12.91 -6.94 15.54
C LEU A 139 14.30 -6.41 15.17
N ASP A 140 15.20 -7.28 14.70
CA ASP A 140 16.54 -6.90 14.25
C ASP A 140 16.46 -5.96 13.05
N PHE A 141 15.54 -6.19 12.11
CA PHE A 141 15.27 -5.26 11.01
C PHE A 141 14.76 -3.90 11.54
N ALA A 142 13.79 -3.92 12.46
CA ALA A 142 13.24 -2.69 13.05
C ALA A 142 14.32 -1.88 13.79
N ASN A 143 15.17 -2.56 14.57
CA ASN A 143 16.30 -1.97 15.28
C ASN A 143 17.36 -1.43 14.32
N TYR A 144 17.67 -2.18 13.25
CA TYR A 144 18.58 -1.73 12.21
C TYR A 144 18.09 -0.42 11.58
N MET A 145 16.82 -0.36 11.16
CA MET A 145 16.24 0.83 10.53
C MET A 145 16.17 2.02 11.51
N SER A 146 15.81 1.78 12.76
CA SER A 146 15.85 2.79 13.83
C SER A 146 17.26 3.36 14.01
N GLY A 147 18.28 2.50 14.09
CA GLY A 147 19.69 2.89 14.19
C GLY A 147 20.25 3.62 12.97
N LYS A 148 19.54 3.56 11.82
CA LYS A 148 19.85 4.33 10.61
C LYS A 148 19.09 5.65 10.49
N GLY A 149 18.24 5.99 11.47
CA GLY A 149 17.44 7.22 11.45
C GLY A 149 16.13 7.09 10.68
N ALA A 150 15.63 5.88 10.48
CA ALA A 150 14.33 5.60 9.86
C ALA A 150 13.50 4.63 10.72
N PRO A 151 13.10 5.02 11.94
CA PRO A 151 12.32 4.16 12.83
C PRO A 151 10.98 3.77 12.17
N LEU A 152 10.60 2.51 12.34
CA LEU A 152 9.34 2.00 11.79
C LEU A 152 8.17 2.50 12.64
N TYR A 153 7.12 2.96 11.96
CA TYR A 153 5.80 3.16 12.57
C TYR A 153 5.06 1.83 12.75
N ALA A 154 5.21 0.90 11.80
CA ALA A 154 4.58 -0.42 11.85
C ALA A 154 5.41 -1.48 11.12
N ILE A 155 5.23 -2.74 11.52
CA ILE A 155 5.80 -3.92 10.87
C ILE A 155 4.69 -4.96 10.66
N SER A 156 4.61 -5.52 9.45
CA SER A 156 3.70 -6.65 9.17
C SER A 156 4.36 -7.98 9.55
N LEU A 157 3.55 -8.99 9.82
CA LEU A 157 4.02 -10.37 10.01
C LEU A 157 4.26 -11.11 8.69
N GLN A 158 3.45 -10.82 7.67
CA GLN A 158 3.47 -11.53 6.39
C GLN A 158 2.79 -10.71 5.29
N ASN A 159 3.33 -10.73 4.07
CA ASN A 159 2.63 -10.29 2.86
C ASN A 159 1.74 -11.42 2.32
N GLU A 160 0.47 -11.13 2.00
CA GLU A 160 -0.44 -12.03 1.26
C GLU A 160 -0.33 -13.51 1.70
N PRO A 161 -0.64 -13.81 2.97
CA PRO A 161 -0.43 -15.13 3.57
C PRO A 161 -1.23 -16.29 2.94
N ASP A 162 -2.18 -15.96 2.06
CA ASP A 162 -3.07 -16.85 1.33
C ASP A 162 -2.68 -17.02 -0.16
N TRP A 163 -1.53 -16.46 -0.57
CA TRP A 163 -1.02 -16.50 -1.94
C TRP A 163 0.37 -17.15 -2.03
N HIS A 164 0.54 -18.12 -2.94
CA HIS A 164 1.72 -19.00 -3.05
C HIS A 164 2.35 -18.99 -4.47
N PRO A 165 2.88 -17.85 -4.91
CA PRO A 165 3.51 -17.66 -6.22
C PRO A 165 4.96 -18.18 -6.26
N ASP A 166 5.55 -18.13 -7.45
CA ASP A 166 6.95 -18.49 -7.73
C ASP A 166 7.99 -17.41 -7.33
N TYR A 167 7.54 -16.37 -6.62
CA TYR A 167 8.38 -15.38 -5.93
C TYR A 167 8.24 -15.49 -4.40
N GLU A 168 8.95 -14.62 -3.67
CA GLU A 168 8.99 -14.64 -2.20
C GLU A 168 7.59 -14.69 -1.60
N SER A 169 7.31 -15.76 -0.85
CA SER A 169 5.99 -16.02 -0.28
C SER A 169 6.10 -16.96 0.92
N ALA A 170 5.10 -16.94 1.81
CA ALA A 170 4.96 -17.90 2.88
C ALA A 170 3.50 -18.00 3.32
N ASP A 171 3.05 -19.22 3.61
CA ASP A 171 1.65 -19.51 3.89
C ASP A 171 1.35 -19.34 5.38
N TRP A 172 0.29 -18.60 5.70
CA TRP A 172 -0.23 -18.49 7.06
C TRP A 172 -1.74 -18.60 7.07
N SER A 173 -2.26 -19.56 7.82
CA SER A 173 -3.68 -19.61 8.14
C SER A 173 -4.03 -18.64 9.26
N GLY A 174 -5.33 -18.35 9.45
CA GLY A 174 -5.80 -17.59 10.61
C GLY A 174 -5.34 -18.17 11.95
N SER A 175 -5.31 -19.51 12.08
CA SER A 175 -4.78 -20.18 13.28
C SER A 175 -3.28 -20.01 13.44
N ASP A 176 -2.50 -19.96 12.36
CA ASP A 176 -1.05 -19.73 12.44
C ASP A 176 -0.77 -18.33 13.01
N PHE A 177 -1.52 -17.31 12.58
CA PHE A 177 -1.44 -15.96 13.15
C PHE A 177 -1.81 -15.91 14.64
N VAL A 178 -2.92 -16.54 15.03
CA VAL A 178 -3.34 -16.60 16.44
C VAL A 178 -2.26 -17.25 17.30
N ASN A 179 -1.70 -18.38 16.86
CA ASN A 179 -0.66 -19.10 17.58
C ASN A 179 0.63 -18.28 17.69
N TYR A 180 1.05 -17.61 16.62
CA TYR A 180 2.24 -16.77 16.63
C TYR A 180 2.11 -15.57 17.59
N LEU A 181 0.97 -14.86 17.53
CA LEU A 181 0.70 -13.72 18.39
C LEU A 181 0.54 -14.12 19.86
N ALA A 182 -0.09 -15.26 20.14
CA ALA A 182 -0.23 -15.78 21.50
C ALA A 182 1.11 -16.25 22.08
N GLY A 183 1.93 -16.95 21.29
CA GLY A 183 3.21 -17.52 21.71
C GLY A 183 4.35 -16.50 21.88
N GLY A 184 4.32 -15.40 21.13
CA GLY A 184 5.36 -14.34 21.13
C GLY A 184 5.46 -13.51 22.41
N THR A 185 4.53 -13.65 23.35
CA THR A 185 4.55 -12.90 24.63
C THR A 185 5.38 -13.56 25.73
N SER A 186 5.97 -14.74 25.48
CA SER A 186 6.72 -15.49 26.50
C SER A 186 8.25 -15.29 26.48
N GLY A 187 8.79 -14.46 25.58
CA GLY A 187 10.24 -14.38 25.31
C GLY A 187 10.90 -13.00 25.32
N ALA A 188 10.17 -11.90 25.60
CA ALA A 188 10.76 -10.57 25.60
C ALA A 188 10.97 -10.03 27.03
N ALA A 189 12.24 -9.70 27.32
CA ALA A 189 12.80 -9.01 28.50
C ALA A 189 13.25 -9.87 29.71
N THR A 190 14.37 -10.57 29.54
CA THR A 190 15.44 -10.60 30.55
C THR A 190 16.78 -10.37 29.85
N GLY A 191 17.36 -9.19 30.06
CA GLY A 191 18.60 -8.73 29.45
C GLY A 191 18.71 -7.22 29.58
#